data_AF-A0A069DC53-F1
#
_entry.id   AF-A0A069DC53-F1
#
_cell.length_a   1.000
_cell.length_b   1.000
_cell.length_c   1.000
_cell.angle_alpha   90.00
_cell.angle_beta   90.00
_cell.angle_gamma   90.00
#
_symmetry.space_group_name_H-M   'P 1'
#
loop_
_entity.id
_entity.type
_entity.pdbx_description
1 polymer ?
#
loop_
_entity_poly.entity_id
_entity_poly.type
_entity_poly.pdbx_seq_one_letter_code
_entity_poly.pdbx_strand_id
1 'polypeptide(L)'
;MMTTRAIRPYILAVENKAEASVTQLVFTGQQPVSLGPNTWIRLIFIIIYPLLLVFFITEIQQFYYSETVMREYAGLGVWLLLLGIGLSMFAAARLIKSDHSTTEGSTTEGMNQLSLELKERDELVKQLQDSYFSTLSAALDARDPYTAGHSMRVAEYSVMIGRKLGLAEEELDTLYKTALIHDIGKVGIPDMVLLKEGKLSEEEYLTIQRHPVLGESILQHVQPAQSIKPFLSGVRSHHERYDGKGYPDQLAGERIPLFGRIIAVADAFDAMTSDRPYRKGMKDEEAISILEQGRGTQWDPIIAGIFVDQYRCRPSCC
;
A
#
# COMPACT_ATOMS: atom_id res chain seq x y z
N MET A 1 23.39 -23.07 12.37
CA MET A 1 22.80 -22.74 13.69
C MET A 1 23.39 -21.42 14.19
N MET A 2 22.78 -20.29 13.83
CA MET A 2 23.12 -19.02 14.46
C MET A 2 22.45 -18.98 15.83
N THR A 3 23.28 -18.86 16.87
CA THR A 3 22.85 -18.90 18.26
C THR A 3 21.99 -17.68 18.58
N THR A 4 20.96 -17.88 19.41
CA THR A 4 20.05 -16.86 19.97
C THR A 4 20.74 -15.63 20.58
N ARG A 5 22.06 -15.66 20.77
CA ARG A 5 22.90 -14.54 21.18
C ARG A 5 23.09 -13.46 20.11
N ALA A 6 23.07 -13.81 18.81
CA ALA A 6 23.33 -12.86 17.72
C ALA A 6 22.13 -11.96 17.39
N ILE A 7 20.91 -12.43 17.69
CA ILE A 7 19.65 -11.77 17.30
C ILE A 7 19.07 -10.93 18.47
N ARG A 8 19.47 -11.23 19.71
CA ARG A 8 19.04 -10.54 20.93
C ARG A 8 19.18 -9.00 20.88
N PRO A 9 20.29 -8.40 20.38
CA PRO A 9 20.38 -6.95 20.30
C PRO A 9 19.41 -6.33 19.28
N TYR A 10 19.04 -7.06 18.22
CA TYR A 10 18.07 -6.59 17.23
C TYR A 10 16.63 -6.68 17.75
N ILE A 11 16.29 -7.74 18.49
CA ILE A 11 14.97 -7.88 19.13
C ILE A 11 14.78 -6.78 20.16
N LEU A 12 15.79 -6.50 21.00
CA LEU A 12 15.75 -5.41 21.97
C LEU A 12 15.67 -4.02 21.30
N ALA A 13 16.29 -3.84 20.14
CA ALA A 13 16.18 -2.59 19.37
C ALA A 13 14.77 -2.40 18.79
N VAL A 14 14.11 -3.48 18.36
CA VAL A 14 12.73 -3.46 17.84
C VAL A 14 11.72 -3.27 18.98
N GLU A 15 11.91 -3.92 20.13
CA GLU A 15 11.10 -3.72 21.34
C GLU A 15 11.23 -2.30 21.88
N ASN A 16 12.45 -1.74 21.95
CA ASN A 16 12.64 -0.35 22.37
C ASN A 16 12.05 0.66 21.37
N LYS A 17 12.08 0.38 20.06
CA LYS A 17 11.41 1.23 19.06
C LYS A 17 9.89 1.11 19.17
N ALA A 18 9.37 -0.09 19.43
CA ALA A 18 7.95 -0.33 19.63
C ALA A 18 7.45 0.34 20.92
N GLU A 19 8.19 0.25 22.03
CA GLU A 19 7.89 0.99 23.26
C GLU A 19 7.99 2.50 23.06
N ALA A 20 9.00 3.01 22.35
CA ALA A 20 9.08 4.44 22.03
C ALA A 20 7.90 4.92 21.16
N SER A 21 7.43 4.08 20.23
CA SER A 21 6.27 4.37 19.37
C SER A 21 4.95 4.30 20.14
N VAL A 22 4.80 3.33 21.03
CA VAL A 22 3.63 3.15 21.90
C VAL A 22 3.58 4.25 22.96
N THR A 23 4.73 4.72 23.45
CA THR A 23 4.82 5.84 24.40
C THR A 23 4.44 7.18 23.75
N GLN A 24 4.68 7.36 22.44
CA GLN A 24 4.18 8.52 21.70
C GLN A 24 2.68 8.45 21.35
N LEU A 25 2.08 7.26 21.40
CA LEU A 25 0.65 7.02 21.17
C LEU A 25 -0.18 6.98 22.46
N VAL A 26 0.44 7.15 23.62
CA VAL A 26 -0.30 7.51 24.85
C VAL A 26 -0.71 8.97 24.70
N PHE A 27 -1.89 9.15 24.11
CA PHE A 27 -2.71 10.33 24.27
C PHE A 27 -2.74 10.67 25.75
N THR A 28 -1.94 11.66 26.15
CA THR A 28 -2.01 12.28 27.46
C THR A 28 -3.35 13.01 27.50
N GLY A 29 -4.40 12.28 27.91
CA GLY A 29 -5.75 12.77 28.20
C GLY A 29 -5.79 13.67 29.44
N GLN A 30 -4.77 14.49 29.61
CA GLN A 30 -4.73 15.63 30.52
C GLN A 30 -4.06 16.77 29.75
N GLN A 31 -4.77 17.33 28.78
CA GLN A 31 -4.60 18.76 28.59
C GLN A 31 -5.08 19.40 29.89
N PRO A 32 -4.22 20.05 30.70
CA PRO A 32 -4.74 20.94 31.72
C PRO A 32 -5.61 21.92 30.94
N VAL A 33 -6.88 22.07 31.34
CA VAL A 33 -7.73 23.14 30.83
C VAL A 33 -6.97 24.42 31.18
N SER A 34 -6.15 24.92 30.25
CA SER A 34 -5.48 26.18 30.44
C SER A 34 -6.60 27.18 30.40
N LEU A 35 -6.93 27.70 31.58
CA LEU A 35 -7.84 28.82 31.70
C LEU A 35 -7.17 29.95 30.92
N GLY A 36 -7.58 30.11 29.67
CA GLY A 36 -7.00 31.10 28.77
C GLY A 36 -7.02 32.49 29.42
N PRO A 37 -6.21 33.44 28.95
CA PRO A 37 -6.07 34.77 29.56
C PRO A 37 -7.41 35.51 29.78
N ASN A 38 -8.47 35.10 29.07
CA ASN A 38 -9.81 35.68 29.13
C ASN A 38 -10.74 35.03 30.18
N THR A 39 -10.29 34.02 30.93
CA THR A 39 -11.13 33.34 31.93
C THR A 39 -11.47 34.26 33.11
N TRP A 40 -10.54 35.14 33.47
CA TRP A 40 -10.79 36.19 34.46
C TRP A 40 -11.85 37.19 34.01
N ILE A 41 -11.87 37.52 32.71
CA ILE A 41 -12.92 38.38 32.12
C ILE A 41 -14.29 37.68 32.23
N ARG A 42 -14.35 36.36 31.98
CA ARG A 42 -15.59 35.57 32.11
C ARG A 42 -16.11 35.57 33.55
N LEU A 43 -15.23 35.40 34.54
CA LEU A 43 -15.60 35.45 35.96
C LEU A 43 -16.08 36.84 36.39
N ILE A 44 -15.45 37.90 35.88
CA ILE A 44 -15.86 39.29 36.14
C ILE A 44 -17.29 39.54 35.67
N PHE A 45 -17.65 39.16 34.44
CA PHE A 45 -19.02 39.39 33.94
C PHE A 45 -20.07 38.50 34.60
N ILE A 46 -19.73 37.27 35.00
CA ILE A 46 -20.70 36.35 35.62
C ILE A 46 -20.92 36.67 37.10
N ILE A 47 -19.90 37.15 37.81
CA ILE A 47 -19.95 37.33 39.28
C ILE A 47 -20.07 38.80 39.66
N ILE A 48 -19.32 39.70 39.03
CA ILE A 48 -19.24 41.12 39.45
C ILE A 48 -20.43 41.92 38.91
N TYR A 49 -20.91 41.65 37.69
CA TYR A 49 -22.06 42.34 37.14
C TYR A 49 -23.37 42.14 37.95
N PRO A 50 -23.75 40.91 38.37
CA PRO A 50 -24.91 40.74 39.25
C PRO A 50 -24.73 41.43 40.61
N LEU A 51 -23.52 41.43 41.17
CA LEU A 51 -23.24 42.11 42.44
C LEU A 51 -23.39 43.64 42.32
N LEU A 52 -22.91 44.23 41.22
CA LEU A 52 -23.11 45.65 40.93
C LEU A 52 -24.59 45.98 40.68
N LEU A 53 -25.32 45.08 40.03
CA LEU A 53 -26.76 45.22 39.83
C LEU A 53 -27.52 45.23 41.17
N VAL A 54 -27.20 44.29 42.06
CA VAL A 54 -27.77 44.23 43.41
C VAL A 54 -27.42 45.48 44.21
N PHE A 55 -26.15 45.91 44.19
CA PHE A 55 -25.70 47.13 44.87
C PHE A 55 -26.45 48.38 44.37
N PHE A 56 -26.63 48.49 43.05
CA PHE A 56 -27.33 49.62 42.43
C PHE A 56 -28.83 49.60 42.77
N ILE A 57 -29.46 48.42 42.79
CA ILE A 57 -30.85 48.27 43.23
C ILE A 57 -31.00 48.66 44.72
N THR A 58 -30.04 48.29 45.56
CA THR A 58 -30.07 48.65 47.00
C THR A 58 -29.81 50.13 47.26
N GLU A 59 -28.94 50.78 46.48
CA GLU A 59 -28.73 52.24 46.54
C GLU A 59 -29.95 53.01 46.03
N ILE A 60 -30.58 52.55 44.94
CA ILE A 60 -31.87 53.08 44.47
C ILE A 60 -32.91 52.96 45.59
N GLN A 61 -32.97 51.84 46.32
CA GLN A 61 -33.86 51.66 47.48
C GLN A 61 -33.56 52.62 48.65
N GLN A 62 -32.30 53.00 48.89
CA GLN A 62 -31.96 53.98 49.93
C GLN A 62 -32.31 55.42 49.53
N PHE A 63 -32.37 55.72 48.22
CA PHE A 63 -32.71 57.05 47.70
C PHE A 63 -34.23 57.33 47.63
N TYR A 64 -35.07 56.42 48.15
CA TYR A 64 -36.55 56.49 48.19
C TYR A 64 -37.10 57.56 49.15
N TYR A 65 -36.84 58.84 48.87
CA TYR A 65 -37.52 59.94 49.58
C TYR A 65 -37.97 61.12 48.69
N SER A 66 -37.84 61.06 47.36
CA SER A 66 -38.45 62.08 46.49
C SER A 66 -38.96 61.53 45.14
N GLU A 67 -40.24 61.81 44.82
CA GLU A 67 -40.91 61.31 43.59
C GLU A 67 -40.38 61.92 42.28
N THR A 68 -39.81 63.13 42.32
CA THR A 68 -39.35 63.86 41.13
C THR A 68 -38.10 63.24 40.50
N VAL A 69 -37.18 62.72 41.31
CA VAL A 69 -35.92 62.12 40.83
C VAL A 69 -36.17 60.77 40.15
N MET A 70 -37.17 60.00 40.60
CA MET A 70 -37.48 58.68 40.05
C MET A 70 -37.78 58.70 38.55
N ARG A 71 -38.44 59.75 38.04
CA ARG A 71 -38.86 59.81 36.64
C ARG A 71 -37.72 60.14 35.67
N GLU A 72 -36.71 60.89 36.11
CA GLU A 72 -35.54 61.23 35.30
C GLU A 72 -34.52 60.08 35.23
N TYR A 73 -34.31 59.35 36.32
CA TYR A 73 -33.27 58.31 36.39
C TYR A 73 -33.74 56.91 35.98
N ALA A 74 -35.05 56.62 36.00
CA ALA A 74 -35.58 55.34 35.53
C ALA A 74 -35.26 55.06 34.05
N GLY A 75 -35.30 56.09 33.20
CA GLY A 75 -34.93 55.96 31.78
C GLY A 75 -33.46 55.62 31.58
N LEU A 76 -32.57 56.27 32.35
CA LEU A 76 -31.14 56.00 32.33
C LEU A 76 -30.80 54.58 32.77
N GLY A 77 -31.48 54.06 33.80
CA GLY A 77 -31.31 52.67 34.27
C GLY A 77 -31.67 51.64 33.19
N VAL A 78 -32.76 51.85 32.45
CA VAL A 78 -33.16 50.97 31.34
C VAL A 78 -32.15 51.01 30.19
N TRP A 79 -31.63 52.19 29.84
CA TRP A 79 -30.60 52.33 28.81
C TRP A 79 -29.29 51.64 29.19
N LEU A 80 -28.86 51.73 30.45
CA LEU A 80 -27.66 51.04 30.95
C LEU A 80 -27.81 49.52 30.94
N LEU A 81 -29.00 49.00 31.27
CA LEU A 81 -29.32 47.58 31.17
C LEU A 81 -29.24 47.07 29.72
N LEU A 82 -29.87 47.79 28.79
CA LEU A 82 -29.85 47.43 27.36
C LEU A 82 -28.44 47.49 26.79
N LEU A 83 -27.63 48.48 27.19
CA LEU A 83 -26.22 48.59 26.81
C LEU A 83 -25.41 47.39 27.34
N GLY A 84 -25.63 47.00 28.60
CA GLY A 84 -24.96 45.85 29.22
C GLY A 84 -25.30 44.53 28.51
N ILE A 85 -26.55 44.32 28.13
CA ILE A 85 -27.00 43.15 27.35
C ILE A 85 -26.37 43.18 25.95
N GLY A 86 -26.35 44.33 25.27
CA GLY A 86 -25.75 44.46 23.94
C GLY A 86 -24.26 44.16 23.93
N LEU A 87 -23.51 44.65 24.93
CA LEU A 87 -22.08 44.39 25.08
C LEU A 87 -21.80 42.92 25.42
N SER A 88 -22.62 42.29 26.27
CA SER A 88 -22.45 40.88 26.61
C SER A 88 -22.75 39.96 25.42
N MET A 89 -23.80 40.24 24.64
CA MET A 89 -24.11 39.52 23.40
C MET A 89 -23.00 39.70 22.34
N PHE A 90 -22.47 40.91 22.19
CA PHE A 90 -21.36 41.17 21.26
C PHE A 90 -20.08 40.43 21.67
N ALA A 91 -19.75 40.41 22.96
CA ALA A 91 -18.63 39.64 23.49
C ALA A 91 -18.82 38.13 23.29
N ALA A 92 -20.01 37.60 23.58
CA ALA A 92 -20.35 36.19 23.35
C ALA A 92 -20.22 35.80 21.87
N ALA A 93 -20.75 36.62 20.95
CA ALA A 93 -20.67 36.35 19.51
C ALA A 93 -19.22 36.37 18.99
N ARG A 94 -18.37 37.29 19.48
CA ARG A 94 -16.94 37.34 19.15
C ARG A 94 -16.18 36.12 19.69
N LEU A 95 -16.53 35.66 20.89
CA LEU A 95 -15.93 34.47 21.50
C LEU A 95 -16.31 33.19 20.72
N ILE A 96 -17.58 33.01 20.40
CA ILE A 96 -18.07 31.85 19.63
C ILE A 96 -17.40 31.82 18.25
N LYS A 97 -17.33 32.97 17.55
CA LYS A 97 -16.69 33.06 16.23
C LYS A 97 -15.19 32.76 16.28
N SER A 98 -14.50 33.24 17.31
CA SER A 98 -13.08 32.96 17.51
C SER A 98 -12.84 31.46 17.71
N ASP A 99 -13.60 30.83 18.60
CA ASP A 99 -13.46 29.42 18.96
C ASP A 99 -13.75 28.49 17.77
N HIS A 100 -14.78 28.81 16.97
CA HIS A 100 -15.12 28.04 15.77
C HIS A 100 -14.03 28.16 14.69
N SER A 101 -13.49 29.36 14.48
CA SER A 101 -12.44 29.60 13.46
C SER A 101 -11.12 28.90 13.79
N THR A 102 -10.74 28.86 15.08
CA THR A 102 -9.52 28.17 15.53
C THR A 102 -9.69 26.65 15.49
N THR A 103 -10.88 26.15 15.82
CA THR A 103 -11.17 24.71 15.80
C THR A 103 -11.26 24.17 14.37
N GLU A 104 -11.92 24.89 13.45
CA GLU A 104 -11.97 24.48 12.03
C GLU A 104 -10.61 24.57 11.33
N GLY A 105 -9.82 25.62 11.59
CA GLY A 105 -8.47 25.76 11.04
C GLY A 105 -7.52 24.64 11.51
N SER A 106 -7.47 24.40 12.82
CA SER A 106 -6.63 23.34 13.40
C SER A 106 -7.06 21.92 12.98
N THR A 107 -8.36 21.66 12.81
CA THR A 107 -8.84 20.35 12.37
C THR A 107 -8.57 20.10 10.88
N THR A 108 -8.75 21.09 10.01
CA THR A 108 -8.38 20.95 8.59
C THR A 108 -6.88 20.84 8.38
N GLU A 109 -6.07 21.62 9.10
CA GLU A 109 -4.61 21.49 9.05
C GLU A 109 -4.16 20.11 9.56
N GLY A 110 -4.70 19.64 10.69
CA GLY A 110 -4.41 18.31 11.23
C GLY A 110 -4.85 17.17 10.29
N MET A 111 -6.02 17.27 9.66
CA MET A 111 -6.48 16.27 8.69
C MET A 111 -5.63 16.26 7.41
N ASN A 112 -5.23 17.43 6.92
CA ASN A 112 -4.35 17.53 5.75
C ASN A 112 -2.96 16.95 6.05
N GLN A 113 -2.41 17.26 7.22
CA GLN A 113 -1.12 16.69 7.66
C GLN A 113 -1.21 15.17 7.80
N LEU A 114 -2.25 14.64 8.46
CA LEU A 114 -2.46 13.20 8.57
C LEU A 114 -2.63 12.53 7.20
N SER A 115 -3.37 13.18 6.27
CA SER A 115 -3.53 12.65 4.92
C SER A 115 -2.21 12.61 4.14
N LEU A 116 -1.31 13.57 4.35
CA LEU A 116 0.02 13.57 3.76
C LEU A 116 0.88 12.45 4.36
N GLU A 117 0.90 12.33 5.68
CA GLU A 117 1.63 11.27 6.39
C GLU A 117 1.15 9.87 5.97
N LEU A 118 -0.16 9.68 5.77
CA LEU A 118 -0.72 8.42 5.26
C LEU A 118 -0.24 8.11 3.84
N LYS A 119 -0.22 9.11 2.94
CA LYS A 119 0.29 8.93 1.57
C LYS A 119 1.75 8.56 1.55
N GLU A 120 2.59 9.26 2.33
CA GLU A 120 4.02 8.94 2.44
C GLU A 120 4.26 7.54 2.98
N ARG A 121 3.46 7.12 3.98
CA ARG A 121 3.51 5.76 4.51
C ARG A 121 3.08 4.72 3.47
N ASP A 122 2.04 4.98 2.70
CA ASP A 122 1.56 4.06 1.66
C ASP A 122 2.59 3.92 0.53
N GLU A 123 3.23 5.01 0.12
CA GLU A 123 4.33 5.00 -0.84
C GLU A 123 5.53 4.19 -0.32
N LEU A 124 5.91 4.39 0.95
CA LEU A 124 6.98 3.62 1.58
C LEU A 124 6.64 2.13 1.65
N VAL A 125 5.40 1.77 2.01
CA VAL A 125 4.94 0.38 2.03
C VAL A 125 5.03 -0.23 0.64
N LYS A 126 4.62 0.48 -0.40
CA LYS A 126 4.74 0.02 -1.79
C LYS A 126 6.20 -0.22 -2.19
N GLN A 127 7.10 0.73 -1.90
CA GLN A 127 8.52 0.59 -2.19
C GLN A 127 9.14 -0.62 -1.46
N LEU A 128 8.77 -0.84 -0.21
CA LEU A 128 9.21 -2.01 0.55
C LEU A 128 8.70 -3.30 -0.09
N GLN A 129 7.43 -3.36 -0.49
CA GLN A 129 6.86 -4.50 -1.21
C GLN A 129 7.63 -4.80 -2.50
N ASP A 130 7.84 -3.79 -3.34
CA ASP A 130 8.58 -3.94 -4.61
C ASP A 130 10.01 -4.44 -4.37
N SER A 131 10.66 -3.91 -3.32
CA SER A 131 11.98 -4.36 -2.87
C SER A 131 11.98 -5.82 -2.38
N TYR A 132 10.94 -6.25 -1.66
CA TYR A 132 10.80 -7.64 -1.22
C TYR A 132 10.68 -8.61 -2.41
N PHE A 133 9.81 -8.32 -3.38
CA PHE A 133 9.68 -9.16 -4.59
C PHE A 133 10.98 -9.23 -5.37
N SER A 134 11.63 -8.09 -5.57
CA SER A 134 12.90 -8.01 -6.30
C SER A 134 14.03 -8.76 -5.58
N THR A 135 14.12 -8.62 -4.26
CA THR A 135 15.12 -9.32 -3.44
C THR A 135 14.89 -10.82 -3.41
N LEU A 136 13.62 -11.26 -3.32
CA LEU A 136 13.27 -12.67 -3.34
C LEU A 136 13.62 -13.29 -4.70
N SER A 137 13.27 -12.61 -5.79
CA SER A 137 13.63 -13.00 -7.14
C SER A 137 15.15 -13.09 -7.33
N ALA A 138 15.91 -12.08 -6.89
CA ALA A 138 17.38 -12.12 -6.94
C ALA A 138 17.99 -13.26 -6.10
N ALA A 139 17.38 -13.61 -4.96
CA ALA A 139 17.82 -14.73 -4.15
C ALA A 139 17.55 -16.09 -4.81
N LEU A 140 16.43 -16.23 -5.53
CA LEU A 140 16.14 -17.41 -6.36
C LEU A 140 17.14 -17.53 -7.50
N ASP A 141 17.34 -16.45 -8.24
CA ASP A 141 18.28 -16.37 -9.36
C ASP A 141 19.72 -16.69 -8.91
N ALA A 142 20.10 -16.32 -7.68
CA ALA A 142 21.43 -16.62 -7.13
C ALA A 142 21.61 -18.10 -6.77
N ARG A 143 20.53 -18.83 -6.46
CA ARG A 143 20.58 -20.27 -6.15
C ARG A 143 20.62 -21.14 -7.39
N ASP A 144 20.05 -20.66 -8.49
CA ASP A 144 20.14 -21.28 -9.82
C ASP A 144 21.00 -20.35 -10.71
N PRO A 145 22.34 -20.51 -10.74
CA PRO A 145 23.28 -19.56 -11.36
C PRO A 145 22.99 -19.25 -12.83
N TYR A 146 22.15 -20.04 -13.47
CA TYR A 146 21.76 -19.95 -14.88
C TYR A 146 20.55 -19.04 -15.11
N THR A 147 19.92 -18.58 -14.04
CA THR A 147 18.72 -17.72 -14.08
C THR A 147 19.02 -16.28 -13.70
N ALA A 148 20.29 -15.85 -13.65
CA ALA A 148 20.63 -14.46 -13.32
C ALA A 148 19.90 -13.44 -14.23
N GLY A 149 18.97 -12.70 -13.64
CA GLY A 149 18.15 -11.70 -14.35
C GLY A 149 17.07 -12.30 -15.25
N HIS A 150 16.87 -13.62 -15.26
CA HIS A 150 15.82 -14.32 -15.99
C HIS A 150 14.46 -13.83 -15.54
N SER A 151 14.21 -13.90 -14.22
CA SER A 151 12.96 -13.49 -13.62
C SER A 151 12.57 -12.05 -13.99
N MET A 152 13.55 -11.15 -14.04
CA MET A 152 13.38 -9.76 -14.46
C MET A 152 12.97 -9.66 -15.93
N ARG A 153 13.68 -10.32 -16.85
CA ARG A 153 13.37 -10.30 -18.29
C ARG A 153 11.99 -10.91 -18.57
N VAL A 154 11.64 -12.00 -17.90
CA VAL A 154 10.30 -12.61 -17.98
C VAL A 154 9.22 -11.63 -17.51
N ALA A 155 9.46 -10.89 -16.43
CA ALA A 155 8.53 -9.88 -15.94
C ALA A 155 8.37 -8.71 -16.93
N GLU A 156 9.45 -8.20 -17.51
CA GLU A 156 9.41 -7.15 -18.53
C GLU A 156 8.65 -7.58 -19.79
N TYR A 157 8.92 -8.79 -20.29
CA TYR A 157 8.19 -9.38 -21.43
C TYR A 157 6.71 -9.57 -21.10
N SER A 158 6.39 -10.04 -19.90
CA SER A 158 5.01 -10.22 -19.45
C SER A 158 4.24 -8.91 -19.41
N VAL A 159 4.83 -7.85 -18.84
CA VAL A 159 4.21 -6.51 -18.83
C VAL A 159 4.02 -5.95 -20.23
N MET A 160 5.00 -6.17 -21.12
CA MET A 160 4.88 -5.75 -22.52
C MET A 160 3.66 -6.40 -23.20
N ILE A 161 3.48 -7.71 -23.02
CA ILE A 161 2.31 -8.44 -23.54
C ILE A 161 1.02 -7.91 -22.89
N GLY A 162 1.01 -7.80 -21.55
CA GLY A 162 -0.15 -7.34 -20.78
C GLY A 162 -0.62 -5.95 -21.21
N ARG A 163 0.31 -5.03 -21.48
CA ARG A 163 -0.01 -3.68 -21.94
C ARG A 163 -0.66 -3.69 -23.32
N LYS A 164 -0.25 -4.61 -24.21
CA LYS A 164 -0.86 -4.79 -25.52
C LYS A 164 -2.24 -5.43 -25.47
N LEU A 165 -2.51 -6.22 -24.43
CA LEU A 165 -3.85 -6.75 -24.13
C LEU A 165 -4.78 -5.71 -23.50
N GLY A 166 -4.26 -4.54 -23.10
CA GLY A 166 -5.05 -3.47 -22.50
C GLY A 166 -5.32 -3.66 -21.00
N LEU A 167 -4.46 -4.40 -20.29
CA LEU A 167 -4.53 -4.52 -18.84
C LEU A 167 -4.33 -3.15 -18.16
N ALA A 168 -5.04 -2.92 -17.05
CA ALA A 168 -4.88 -1.71 -16.25
C ALA A 168 -3.52 -1.70 -15.53
N GLU A 169 -3.03 -0.51 -15.13
CA GLU A 169 -1.73 -0.37 -14.47
C GLU A 169 -1.62 -1.22 -13.18
N GLU A 170 -2.71 -1.37 -12.42
CA GLU A 170 -2.74 -2.24 -11.23
C GLU A 170 -2.58 -3.74 -11.59
N GLU A 171 -3.19 -4.17 -12.70
CA GLU A 171 -3.05 -5.54 -13.20
C GLU A 171 -1.65 -5.78 -13.78
N LEU A 172 -1.05 -4.78 -14.43
CA LEU A 172 0.32 -4.83 -14.92
C LEU A 172 1.33 -4.94 -13.78
N ASP A 173 1.16 -4.17 -12.70
CA ASP A 173 1.98 -4.27 -11.49
C ASP A 173 1.87 -5.67 -10.86
N THR A 174 0.65 -6.20 -10.80
CA THR A 174 0.40 -7.55 -10.28
C THR A 174 1.05 -8.62 -11.17
N LEU A 175 0.92 -8.50 -12.50
CA LEU A 175 1.52 -9.41 -13.47
C LEU A 175 3.05 -9.37 -13.40
N TYR A 176 3.64 -8.18 -13.31
CA TYR A 176 5.07 -7.98 -13.15
C TYR A 176 5.60 -8.71 -11.91
N LYS A 177 4.98 -8.48 -10.76
CA LYS A 177 5.35 -9.16 -9.51
C LYS A 177 5.13 -10.66 -9.59
N THR A 178 4.02 -11.12 -10.17
CA THR A 178 3.75 -12.56 -10.39
C THR A 178 4.87 -13.21 -11.21
N ALA A 179 5.31 -12.55 -12.29
CA ALA A 179 6.36 -13.05 -13.16
C ALA A 179 7.73 -13.06 -12.45
N LEU A 180 8.05 -12.08 -11.60
CA LEU A 180 9.30 -12.08 -10.82
C LEU A 180 9.43 -13.29 -9.89
N ILE A 181 8.31 -13.81 -9.38
CA ILE A 181 8.28 -14.91 -8.41
C ILE A 181 7.65 -16.20 -8.96
N HIS A 182 7.48 -16.33 -10.28
CA HIS A 182 6.86 -17.52 -10.88
C HIS A 182 7.57 -18.82 -10.47
N ASP A 183 8.89 -18.72 -10.29
CA ASP A 183 9.79 -19.83 -9.97
C ASP A 183 10.11 -20.00 -8.47
N ILE A 184 9.42 -19.29 -7.57
CA ILE A 184 9.66 -19.36 -6.11
C ILE A 184 9.62 -20.78 -5.53
N GLY A 185 8.84 -21.67 -6.15
CA GLY A 185 8.78 -23.07 -5.73
C GLY A 185 10.05 -23.86 -5.97
N LYS A 186 11.00 -23.38 -6.79
CA LYS A 186 12.31 -24.02 -6.96
C LYS A 186 13.08 -24.13 -5.63
N VAL A 187 12.75 -23.30 -4.62
CA VAL A 187 13.26 -23.43 -3.24
C VAL A 187 13.04 -24.83 -2.66
N GLY A 188 11.92 -25.47 -2.99
CA GLY A 188 11.59 -26.81 -2.51
C GLY A 188 12.20 -27.96 -3.33
N ILE A 189 12.94 -27.67 -4.40
CA ILE A 189 13.55 -28.68 -5.27
C ILE A 189 14.97 -29.00 -4.78
N PRO A 190 15.36 -30.28 -4.65
CA PRO A 190 16.71 -30.67 -4.24
C PRO A 190 17.80 -30.21 -5.22
N ASP A 191 18.92 -29.73 -4.69
CA ASP A 191 20.05 -29.22 -5.49
C ASP A 191 20.60 -30.27 -6.47
N MET A 192 20.64 -31.55 -6.08
CA MET A 192 21.12 -32.64 -6.94
C MET A 192 20.28 -32.80 -8.22
N VAL A 193 19.02 -32.36 -8.19
CA VAL A 193 18.11 -32.40 -9.34
C VAL A 193 18.15 -31.06 -10.08
N LEU A 194 18.09 -29.95 -9.35
CA LEU A 194 18.04 -28.60 -9.92
C LEU A 194 19.35 -28.23 -10.65
N LEU A 195 20.51 -28.60 -10.11
CA LEU A 195 21.83 -28.26 -10.62
C LEU A 195 22.46 -29.37 -11.47
N LYS A 196 21.67 -30.39 -11.87
CA LYS A 196 22.19 -31.53 -12.62
C LYS A 196 22.65 -31.11 -14.02
N GLU A 197 23.90 -31.44 -14.34
CA GLU A 197 24.44 -31.27 -15.69
C GLU A 197 24.01 -32.46 -16.58
N GLY A 198 23.06 -32.24 -17.48
CA GLY A 198 22.64 -33.23 -18.48
C GLY A 198 21.13 -33.49 -18.50
N LYS A 199 20.72 -34.61 -19.11
CA LYS A 199 19.30 -34.99 -19.16
C LYS A 199 18.82 -35.49 -17.80
N LEU A 200 17.68 -34.99 -17.38
CA LEU A 200 16.96 -35.46 -16.20
C LEU A 200 16.34 -36.83 -16.48
N SER A 201 16.32 -37.70 -15.48
CA SER A 201 15.47 -38.89 -15.50
C SER A 201 14.00 -38.48 -15.41
N GLU A 202 13.10 -39.42 -15.70
CA GLU A 202 11.65 -39.17 -15.57
C GLU A 202 11.27 -38.78 -14.14
N GLU A 203 11.84 -39.43 -13.12
CA GLU A 203 11.59 -39.12 -11.71
C GLU A 203 12.12 -37.74 -11.29
N GLU A 204 13.31 -37.37 -11.79
CA GLU A 204 13.90 -36.05 -11.58
C GLU A 204 13.06 -34.95 -12.23
N TYR A 205 12.57 -35.20 -13.46
CA TYR A 205 11.70 -34.30 -14.17
C TYR A 205 10.36 -34.10 -13.44
N LEU A 206 9.73 -35.19 -12.98
CA LEU A 206 8.52 -35.14 -12.15
C LEU A 206 8.74 -34.38 -10.84
N THR A 207 9.96 -34.38 -10.30
CA THR A 207 10.30 -33.60 -9.12
C THR A 207 10.32 -32.11 -9.45
N ILE A 208 10.97 -31.70 -10.54
CA ILE A 208 11.00 -30.30 -10.99
C ILE A 208 9.60 -29.79 -11.32
N GLN A 209 8.74 -30.61 -11.95
CA GLN A 209 7.35 -30.22 -12.28
C GLN A 209 6.48 -29.85 -11.06
N ARG A 210 6.92 -30.14 -9.83
CA ARG A 210 6.21 -29.77 -8.60
C ARG A 210 6.40 -28.30 -8.21
N HIS A 211 7.39 -27.60 -8.77
CA HIS A 211 7.70 -26.24 -8.33
C HIS A 211 6.52 -25.24 -8.48
N PRO A 212 5.59 -25.31 -9.46
CA PRO A 212 4.46 -24.38 -9.47
C PRO A 212 3.54 -24.58 -8.27
N VAL A 213 3.30 -25.84 -7.89
CA VAL A 213 2.48 -26.21 -6.72
C VAL A 213 3.17 -25.81 -5.41
N LEU A 214 4.47 -26.05 -5.32
CA LEU A 214 5.27 -25.63 -4.17
C LEU A 214 5.32 -24.12 -4.06
N GLY A 215 5.42 -23.41 -5.18
CA GLY A 215 5.44 -21.95 -5.23
C GLY A 215 4.14 -21.36 -4.68
N GLU A 216 3.00 -21.85 -5.15
CA GLU A 216 1.70 -21.49 -4.58
C GLU A 216 1.63 -21.77 -3.07
N SER A 217 2.04 -22.95 -2.63
CA SER A 217 2.02 -23.34 -1.21
C SER A 217 2.90 -22.44 -0.34
N ILE A 218 4.09 -22.06 -0.81
CA ILE A 218 4.98 -21.11 -0.11
C ILE A 218 4.29 -19.75 0.03
N LEU A 219 3.73 -19.24 -1.07
CA LEU A 219 3.09 -17.93 -1.10
C LEU A 219 1.83 -17.85 -0.23
N GLN A 220 1.09 -18.95 -0.07
CA GLN A 220 -0.08 -19.01 0.81
C GLN A 220 0.23 -18.72 2.29
N HIS A 221 1.50 -18.76 2.71
CA HIS A 221 1.91 -18.40 4.07
C HIS A 221 2.06 -16.88 4.27
N VAL A 222 2.06 -16.08 3.20
CA VAL A 222 2.15 -14.61 3.28
C VAL A 222 0.86 -14.03 3.86
N GLN A 223 1.01 -13.08 4.80
CA GLN A 223 -0.12 -12.39 5.44
C GLN A 223 -0.11 -10.89 5.13
N PRO A 224 -1.30 -10.27 4.98
CA PRO A 224 -2.63 -10.89 5.01
C PRO A 224 -2.90 -11.73 3.75
N ALA A 225 -3.65 -12.83 3.85
CA ALA A 225 -3.90 -13.74 2.73
C ALA A 225 -4.50 -13.06 1.47
N GLN A 226 -5.26 -11.97 1.65
CA GLN A 226 -5.82 -11.19 0.54
C GLN A 226 -4.74 -10.50 -0.31
N SER A 227 -3.58 -10.15 0.27
CA SER A 227 -2.53 -9.47 -0.49
C SER A 227 -1.86 -10.40 -1.48
N ILE A 228 -1.74 -11.69 -1.17
CA ILE A 228 -1.02 -12.66 -2.04
C ILE A 228 -1.92 -13.37 -3.04
N LYS A 229 -3.23 -13.43 -2.79
CA LYS A 229 -4.20 -14.12 -3.63
C LYS A 229 -4.11 -13.79 -5.13
N PRO A 230 -3.86 -12.53 -5.57
CA PRO A 230 -3.78 -12.20 -6.99
C PRO A 230 -2.64 -12.90 -7.74
N PHE A 231 -1.53 -13.23 -7.07
CA PHE A 231 -0.34 -13.82 -7.71
C PHE A 231 -0.45 -15.34 -7.89
N LEU A 232 -1.16 -16.03 -6.98
CA LEU A 232 -1.14 -17.49 -6.84
C LEU A 232 -1.47 -18.23 -8.15
N SER A 233 -2.52 -17.79 -8.85
CA SER A 233 -2.99 -18.47 -10.05
C SER A 233 -1.97 -18.40 -11.20
N GLY A 234 -1.26 -17.27 -11.36
CA GLY A 234 -0.21 -17.14 -12.37
C GLY A 234 1.02 -17.98 -12.02
N VAL A 235 1.44 -17.98 -10.75
CA VAL A 235 2.55 -18.83 -10.27
C VAL A 235 2.24 -20.30 -10.44
N ARG A 236 1.02 -20.76 -10.18
CA ARG A 236 0.67 -22.18 -10.32
C ARG A 236 0.59 -22.63 -11.79
N SER A 237 0.11 -21.77 -12.68
CA SER A 237 -0.30 -22.15 -14.04
C SER A 237 0.67 -21.76 -15.16
N HIS A 238 1.82 -21.17 -14.85
CA HIS A 238 2.78 -20.71 -15.88
C HIS A 238 3.41 -21.84 -16.73
N HIS A 239 3.22 -23.11 -16.35
CA HIS A 239 3.60 -24.28 -17.13
C HIS A 239 2.42 -25.07 -17.71
N GLU A 240 1.20 -24.52 -17.60
CA GLU A 240 0.06 -25.04 -18.35
C GLU A 240 0.25 -24.77 -19.84
N ARG A 241 -0.20 -25.73 -20.66
CA ARG A 241 -0.14 -25.63 -22.11
C ARG A 241 -1.53 -25.40 -22.64
N TYR A 242 -1.66 -24.56 -23.67
CA TYR A 242 -2.97 -24.23 -24.25
C TYR A 242 -3.74 -25.48 -24.74
N ASP A 243 -3.04 -26.52 -25.16
CA ASP A 243 -3.56 -27.84 -25.57
C ASP A 243 -3.95 -28.79 -24.42
N GLY A 244 -3.77 -28.39 -23.16
CA GLY A 244 -4.08 -29.21 -21.98
C GLY A 244 -3.04 -30.27 -21.63
N LYS A 245 -1.87 -30.28 -22.28
CA LYS A 245 -0.79 -31.25 -22.00
C LYS A 245 0.26 -30.72 -21.00
N GLY A 246 -0.03 -29.58 -20.37
CA GLY A 246 0.85 -28.93 -19.41
C GLY A 246 0.74 -29.54 -18.01
N TYR A 247 1.26 -28.81 -17.03
CA TYR A 247 1.20 -29.17 -15.62
C TYR A 247 1.04 -27.89 -14.77
N PRO A 248 0.53 -27.97 -13.54
CA PRO A 248 0.17 -29.18 -12.77
C PRO A 248 -1.25 -29.71 -12.97
N ASP A 249 -2.19 -28.89 -13.42
CA ASP A 249 -3.64 -29.17 -13.43
C ASP A 249 -4.18 -29.57 -14.81
N GLN A 250 -3.35 -29.49 -15.87
CA GLN A 250 -3.72 -29.83 -17.25
C GLN A 250 -4.90 -29.01 -17.77
N LEU A 251 -4.89 -27.72 -17.40
CA LEU A 251 -5.87 -26.76 -17.90
C LEU A 251 -5.66 -26.53 -19.39
N ALA A 252 -6.75 -26.36 -20.14
CA ALA A 252 -6.70 -26.14 -21.58
C ALA A 252 -7.45 -24.87 -21.98
N GLY A 253 -6.92 -24.20 -22.99
CA GLY A 253 -7.47 -22.96 -23.53
C GLY A 253 -7.54 -21.85 -22.49
N GLU A 254 -8.66 -21.13 -22.49
CA GLU A 254 -8.90 -19.99 -21.59
C GLU A 254 -9.19 -20.39 -20.14
N ARG A 255 -9.28 -21.69 -19.83
CA ARG A 255 -9.34 -22.15 -18.44
C ARG A 255 -8.03 -21.90 -17.70
N ILE A 256 -6.93 -21.74 -18.43
CA ILE A 256 -5.65 -21.31 -17.87
C ILE A 256 -5.76 -19.83 -17.50
N PRO A 257 -5.47 -19.46 -16.23
CA PRO A 257 -5.42 -18.07 -15.79
C PRO A 257 -4.62 -17.19 -16.75
N LEU A 258 -5.10 -15.97 -16.99
CA LEU A 258 -4.50 -15.05 -17.96
C LEU A 258 -3.00 -14.83 -17.70
N PHE A 259 -2.62 -14.60 -16.43
CA PHE A 259 -1.22 -14.40 -16.06
C PHE A 259 -0.37 -15.63 -16.34
N GLY A 260 -0.89 -16.84 -16.11
CA GLY A 260 -0.20 -18.09 -16.48
C GLY A 260 0.08 -18.17 -17.96
N ARG A 261 -0.91 -17.85 -18.81
CA ARG A 261 -0.75 -17.83 -20.28
C ARG A 261 0.27 -16.79 -20.75
N ILE A 262 0.30 -15.61 -20.13
CA ILE A 262 1.27 -14.55 -20.47
C ILE A 262 2.69 -14.97 -20.05
N ILE A 263 2.86 -15.40 -18.81
CA ILE A 263 4.17 -15.79 -18.26
C ILE A 263 4.74 -16.98 -19.02
N ALA A 264 3.91 -17.96 -19.41
CA ALA A 264 4.35 -19.12 -20.20
C ALA A 264 5.01 -18.74 -21.54
N VAL A 265 4.55 -17.67 -22.20
CA VAL A 265 5.16 -17.16 -23.44
C VAL A 265 6.48 -16.45 -23.14
N ALA A 266 6.48 -15.57 -22.13
CA ALA A 266 7.64 -14.79 -21.72
C ALA A 266 8.80 -15.67 -21.22
N ASP A 267 8.49 -16.64 -20.35
CA ASP A 267 9.44 -17.63 -19.83
C ASP A 267 10.03 -18.48 -20.96
N ALA A 268 9.19 -19.01 -21.84
CA ALA A 268 9.67 -19.81 -22.96
C ALA A 268 10.64 -19.03 -23.87
N PHE A 269 10.32 -17.76 -24.18
CA PHE A 269 11.21 -16.93 -24.99
C PHE A 269 12.57 -16.75 -24.30
N ASP A 270 12.57 -16.31 -23.04
CA ASP A 270 13.80 -16.06 -22.30
C ASP A 270 14.63 -17.33 -22.11
N ALA A 271 13.97 -18.47 -21.83
CA ALA A 271 14.60 -19.77 -21.70
C ALA A 271 15.24 -20.26 -23.01
N MET A 272 14.67 -19.88 -24.16
CA MET A 272 15.19 -20.23 -25.48
C MET A 272 16.42 -19.39 -25.85
N THR A 273 16.40 -18.08 -25.57
CA THR A 273 17.43 -17.10 -26.00
C THR A 273 18.55 -16.91 -24.98
N SER A 274 18.36 -17.29 -23.71
CA SER A 274 19.41 -17.20 -22.69
C SER A 274 20.38 -18.38 -22.75
N ASP A 275 21.67 -18.09 -22.48
CA ASP A 275 22.70 -19.12 -22.34
C ASP A 275 22.47 -19.98 -21.09
N ARG A 276 22.62 -21.29 -21.25
CA ARG A 276 22.57 -22.30 -20.18
C ARG A 276 23.85 -23.15 -20.22
N PRO A 277 24.23 -23.84 -19.14
CA PRO A 277 25.51 -24.58 -19.05
C PRO A 277 25.73 -25.59 -20.17
N TYR A 278 24.64 -26.23 -20.56
CA TYR A 278 24.61 -27.30 -21.53
C TYR A 278 24.21 -26.83 -22.93
N ARG A 279 23.85 -25.55 -23.12
CA ARG A 279 23.35 -25.04 -24.40
C ARG A 279 23.49 -23.52 -24.50
N LYS A 280 24.08 -23.04 -25.59
CA LYS A 280 23.99 -21.62 -25.94
C LYS A 280 22.56 -21.23 -26.29
N GLY A 281 22.17 -20.01 -25.91
CA GLY A 281 20.92 -19.41 -26.34
C GLY A 281 20.77 -19.47 -27.86
N MET A 282 19.56 -19.74 -28.34
CA MET A 282 19.28 -19.66 -29.77
C MET A 282 19.12 -18.20 -30.19
N LYS A 283 19.20 -17.93 -31.49
CA LYS A 283 18.93 -16.58 -32.01
C LYS A 283 17.48 -16.22 -31.74
N ASP A 284 17.23 -14.95 -31.44
CA ASP A 284 15.89 -14.46 -31.15
C ASP A 284 14.90 -14.78 -32.28
N GLU A 285 15.29 -14.67 -33.56
CA GLU A 285 14.42 -15.00 -34.70
C GLU A 285 14.02 -16.48 -34.72
N GLU A 286 14.89 -17.37 -34.26
CA GLU A 286 14.59 -18.80 -34.15
C GLU A 286 13.58 -19.05 -33.02
N ALA A 287 13.79 -18.41 -31.86
CA ALA A 287 12.84 -18.47 -30.74
C ALA A 287 11.46 -17.93 -31.12
N ILE A 288 11.41 -16.83 -31.88
CA ILE A 288 10.17 -16.26 -32.43
C ILE A 288 9.47 -17.23 -33.38
N SER A 289 10.21 -17.90 -34.27
CA SER A 289 9.66 -18.92 -35.17
C SER A 289 9.04 -20.10 -34.39
N ILE A 290 9.70 -20.54 -33.31
CA ILE A 290 9.17 -21.59 -32.43
C ILE A 290 7.88 -21.14 -31.74
N LEU A 291 7.85 -19.93 -31.19
CA LEU A 291 6.63 -19.36 -30.59
C LEU A 291 5.48 -19.28 -31.60
N GLU A 292 5.77 -18.87 -32.83
CA GLU A 292 4.80 -18.78 -33.92
C GLU A 292 4.24 -20.16 -34.30
N GLN A 293 5.08 -21.18 -34.39
CA GLN A 293 4.67 -22.56 -34.66
C GLN A 293 3.87 -23.19 -33.51
N GLY A 294 4.17 -22.81 -32.26
CA GLY A 294 3.50 -23.31 -31.06
C GLY A 294 2.16 -22.63 -30.72
N ARG A 295 1.70 -21.67 -31.53
CA ARG A 295 0.41 -20.98 -31.33
C ARG A 295 -0.76 -21.96 -31.33
N GLY A 296 -1.63 -21.86 -30.34
CA GLY A 296 -2.82 -22.71 -30.20
C GLY A 296 -2.52 -24.13 -29.71
N THR A 297 -1.24 -24.48 -29.50
CA THR A 297 -0.84 -25.77 -28.90
C THR A 297 -0.14 -25.54 -27.58
N GLN A 298 1.14 -25.17 -27.59
CA GLN A 298 1.88 -24.89 -26.37
C GLN A 298 1.44 -23.57 -25.74
N TRP A 299 1.27 -22.53 -26.55
CA TRP A 299 0.93 -21.20 -26.09
C TRP A 299 -0.40 -20.71 -26.64
N ASP A 300 -1.01 -19.78 -25.90
CA ASP A 300 -2.20 -19.08 -26.36
C ASP A 300 -1.92 -18.35 -27.69
N PRO A 301 -2.77 -18.56 -28.72
CA PRO A 301 -2.52 -18.05 -30.05
C PRO A 301 -2.57 -16.51 -30.13
N ILE A 302 -3.33 -15.84 -29.26
CA ILE A 302 -3.43 -14.38 -29.21
C ILE A 302 -2.18 -13.82 -28.53
N ILE A 303 -1.84 -14.36 -27.36
CA ILE A 303 -0.71 -13.89 -26.53
C ILE A 303 0.62 -14.11 -27.24
N ALA A 304 0.85 -15.30 -27.79
CA ALA A 304 2.05 -15.57 -28.58
C ALA A 304 2.10 -14.70 -29.84
N GLY A 305 0.95 -14.43 -30.49
CA GLY A 305 0.87 -13.51 -31.62
C GLY A 305 1.32 -12.10 -31.26
N ILE A 306 0.82 -11.55 -30.14
CA ILE A 306 1.23 -10.24 -29.63
C ILE A 306 2.75 -10.19 -29.43
N PHE A 307 3.33 -11.21 -28.81
CA PHE A 307 4.77 -11.24 -28.55
C PHE A 307 5.58 -11.25 -29.86
N VAL A 308 5.20 -12.09 -30.82
CA VAL A 308 5.84 -12.18 -32.14
C VAL A 308 5.76 -10.85 -32.88
N ASP A 309 4.58 -10.22 -32.91
CA ASP A 309 4.36 -8.93 -33.58
C ASP A 309 5.19 -7.82 -32.93
N GLN A 310 5.23 -7.77 -31.59
CA GLN A 310 6.02 -6.76 -30.87
C GLN A 310 7.52 -6.94 -31.08
N TYR A 311 8.01 -8.17 -31.15
CA TYR A 311 9.41 -8.43 -31.43
C TYR A 311 9.78 -7.98 -32.85
N ARG A 312 8.95 -8.31 -33.85
CA ARG A 312 9.15 -7.92 -35.26
C ARG A 312 9.03 -6.40 -35.50
N CYS A 313 8.26 -5.68 -34.69
CA CYS A 313 8.10 -4.23 -34.78
C CYS A 313 9.18 -3.42 -34.05
N ARG A 314 10.22 -4.02 -33.45
CA ARG A 314 11.32 -3.26 -32.82
C ARG A 314 12.08 -2.43 -33.90
N PRO A 315 12.60 -1.24 -33.55
CA PRO A 315 13.18 -0.27 -34.49
C PRO A 315 14.59 -0.65 -34.95
N SER A 316 14.73 -1.84 -35.53
CA SER A 316 15.74 -2.19 -36.52
C SER A 316 15.12 -2.31 -37.92
N CYS A 317 13.79 -2.12 -38.04
CA CYS A 317 13.01 -2.07 -39.28
C CYS A 317 12.21 -0.76 -39.37
N CYS A 318 12.89 0.38 -39.36
CA CYS A 318 12.41 1.68 -39.87
C CYS A 318 13.62 2.45 -40.38
#